data_AF-A0A6N9LB47-F1
#
_entry.id   AF-A0A6N9LB47-F1
#
_cell.length_a   1.000
_cell.length_b   1.000
_cell.length_c   1.000
_cell.angle_alpha   90.00
_cell.angle_beta   90.00
_cell.angle_gamma   90.00
#
_symmetry.space_group_name_H-M   'P 1'
#
loop_
_entity.id
_entity.type
_entity.pdbx_description
1 polymer ?
#
loop_
_entity_poly.entity_id
_entity_poly.type
_entity_poly.pdbx_seq_one_letter_code
_entity_poly.pdbx_strand_id
1 'polypeptide(L)'
;MDELYQQIIDTYMETGSVKKTAESLNSYPIKVRRVLITEGLWHSKTSDQIAELSKQGLNVAEIAEKLIISEKNVQSYMPYSRGQYGGEARSNEAIRSEGYRNRMKKAAQNQVTKTEVKSKKQTDGIQAQKKKLEELRTERELLLNEKKKLWNKIEAEMKRIPMAMELHLELDMKYVDERETEILKNYGRMEKSISRDFIVPGNMTLHALHYAIQKAFGWENSHLHSFVPTEEEFDKMTDGSKVSEWTRQVGMYFRFPSENYDDIYWDDDYEEDMSFKSWLKRKYSGPYEYGGMGEHYLMSQLEVERFRKNFPEIQNKSTDQRDWNVYMEGQCEEMIERPMLCTILNTPAEKTDWTKWKQEKEVSLKIVENERKATLQRFQTMQHKMDLIAEKWKKLISKKGEPNRGRLLPYFEQMEELDRAMRTLIIDNNPEPIPALSSLIYRYDYGDGWEVKITCTNAWFDCSTYARDEEGNMKSDRNGFVQEKALYVDAFGNEIIGDFLDKIKAIKKKEKPICTAWDGMNLVDDVGGIGGFCKFLETINGNNLEEKRSYKTWANSLGWTGRMSKPENIL
;
A
#
# COMPACT_ATOMS: atom_id res chain seq x y z
N MET A 1 -25.14 -17.33 -29.37
CA MET A 1 -26.24 -16.56 -28.76
C MET A 1 -25.80 -16.29 -27.32
N ASP A 2 -25.77 -15.02 -26.89
CA ASP A 2 -25.18 -14.64 -25.59
C ASP A 2 -25.83 -15.46 -24.46
N GLU A 3 -25.04 -16.32 -23.80
CA GLU A 3 -25.52 -17.35 -22.86
C GLU A 3 -26.31 -16.71 -21.71
N LEU A 4 -25.90 -15.49 -21.31
CA LEU A 4 -26.57 -14.69 -20.29
C LEU A 4 -27.91 -14.10 -20.77
N TYR A 5 -28.07 -13.80 -22.05
CA TYR A 5 -29.31 -13.23 -22.60
C TYR A 5 -30.46 -14.25 -22.52
N GLN A 6 -30.17 -15.51 -22.87
CA GLN A 6 -31.15 -16.58 -22.78
C GLN A 6 -31.43 -16.98 -21.32
N GLN A 7 -30.38 -17.03 -20.47
CA GLN A 7 -30.54 -17.27 -19.03
C GLN A 7 -31.43 -16.22 -18.35
N ILE A 8 -31.39 -14.95 -18.78
CA ILE A 8 -32.28 -13.90 -18.29
C ILE A 8 -33.75 -14.22 -18.57
N ILE A 9 -34.06 -14.63 -19.79
CA ILE A 9 -35.43 -14.96 -20.20
C ILE A 9 -35.94 -16.16 -19.39
N ASP A 10 -35.15 -17.23 -19.34
CA ASP A 10 -35.53 -18.49 -18.69
C ASP A 10 -35.71 -18.28 -17.17
N THR A 11 -34.78 -17.56 -16.53
CA THR A 11 -34.86 -17.27 -15.08
C THR A 11 -35.98 -16.28 -14.75
N TYR A 12 -36.33 -15.37 -15.66
CA TYR A 12 -37.48 -14.48 -15.46
C TYR A 12 -38.81 -15.23 -15.55
N MET A 13 -38.96 -16.19 -16.47
CA MET A 13 -40.15 -17.04 -16.56
C MET A 13 -40.41 -17.83 -15.26
N GLU A 14 -39.35 -18.17 -14.52
CA GLU A 14 -39.45 -18.82 -13.20
C GLU A 14 -39.70 -17.85 -12.05
N THR A 15 -39.09 -16.66 -12.08
CA THR A 15 -39.07 -15.73 -10.92
C THR A 15 -40.12 -14.62 -10.99
N GLY A 16 -40.65 -14.30 -12.18
CA GLY A 16 -41.65 -13.25 -12.43
C GLY A 16 -41.23 -11.84 -12.00
N SER A 17 -39.97 -11.62 -11.66
CA SER A 17 -39.49 -10.38 -11.05
C SER A 17 -38.09 -10.04 -11.52
N VAL A 18 -37.96 -8.93 -12.24
CA VAL A 18 -36.68 -8.38 -12.74
C VAL A 18 -35.61 -8.33 -11.65
N LYS A 19 -35.99 -7.93 -10.42
CA LYS A 19 -35.05 -7.81 -9.31
C LYS A 19 -34.54 -9.17 -8.86
N LYS A 20 -35.42 -10.16 -8.71
CA LYS A 20 -35.05 -11.53 -8.34
C LYS A 20 -34.28 -12.23 -9.46
N THR A 21 -34.66 -12.02 -10.72
CA THR A 21 -33.92 -12.54 -11.87
C THR A 21 -32.50 -12.00 -11.91
N ALA A 22 -32.32 -10.70 -11.67
CA ALA A 22 -31.02 -10.04 -11.62
C ALA A 22 -30.15 -10.54 -10.46
N GLU A 23 -30.72 -10.63 -9.26
CA GLU A 23 -30.04 -11.20 -8.10
C GLU A 23 -29.67 -12.67 -8.32
N SER A 24 -30.55 -13.45 -8.95
CA SER A 24 -30.32 -14.88 -9.23
C SER A 24 -29.24 -15.13 -10.27
N LEU A 25 -29.10 -14.24 -11.26
CA LEU A 25 -28.11 -14.36 -12.33
C LEU A 25 -26.84 -13.56 -12.06
N ASN A 26 -26.71 -12.96 -10.87
CA ASN A 26 -25.67 -11.98 -10.55
C ASN A 26 -25.50 -10.93 -11.66
N SER A 27 -26.63 -10.49 -12.23
CA SER A 27 -26.70 -9.51 -13.30
C SER A 27 -27.35 -8.23 -12.79
N TYR A 28 -27.20 -7.13 -13.50
CA TYR A 28 -27.79 -5.86 -13.07
C TYR A 28 -29.30 -5.83 -13.39
N PRO A 29 -30.17 -5.37 -12.46
CA PRO A 29 -31.61 -5.26 -12.70
C PRO A 29 -31.98 -4.48 -13.95
N ILE A 30 -31.17 -3.49 -14.33
CA ILE A 30 -31.37 -2.70 -15.54
C ILE A 30 -31.10 -3.54 -16.80
N LYS A 31 -30.02 -4.34 -16.81
CA LYS A 31 -29.69 -5.23 -17.94
C LYS A 31 -30.78 -6.28 -18.13
N VAL A 32 -31.21 -6.91 -17.04
CA VAL A 32 -32.34 -7.85 -17.01
C VAL A 32 -33.62 -7.20 -17.54
N ARG A 33 -33.96 -6.01 -17.03
CA ARG A 33 -35.16 -5.26 -17.45
C ARG A 33 -35.15 -4.98 -18.94
N ARG A 34 -34.04 -4.46 -19.48
CA ARG A 34 -33.93 -4.08 -20.89
C ARG A 34 -34.01 -5.29 -21.82
N VAL A 35 -33.41 -6.42 -21.44
CA VAL A 35 -33.54 -7.68 -22.18
C VAL A 35 -34.99 -8.15 -22.22
N LEU A 36 -35.69 -8.10 -21.08
CA LEU A 36 -37.11 -8.48 -21.01
C LEU A 36 -38.03 -7.50 -21.75
N ILE A 37 -37.70 -6.20 -21.79
CA ILE A 37 -38.39 -5.21 -22.64
C ILE A 37 -38.20 -5.53 -24.12
N THR A 38 -36.98 -5.87 -24.55
CA THR A 38 -36.69 -6.24 -25.94
C THR A 38 -37.50 -7.44 -26.41
N GLU A 39 -37.62 -8.46 -25.56
CA GLU A 39 -38.40 -9.67 -25.86
C GLU A 39 -39.91 -9.52 -25.58
N GLY A 40 -40.36 -8.34 -25.14
CA GLY A 40 -41.77 -8.07 -24.83
C GLY A 40 -42.31 -8.78 -23.59
N LEU A 41 -41.44 -9.33 -22.75
CA LEU A 41 -41.75 -10.10 -21.55
C LEU A 41 -41.94 -9.25 -20.30
N TRP A 42 -41.54 -7.98 -20.36
CA TRP A 42 -41.71 -7.02 -19.27
C TRP A 42 -42.03 -5.63 -19.84
N HIS A 43 -43.03 -4.96 -19.27
CA HIS A 43 -43.40 -3.62 -19.64
C HIS A 43 -43.95 -2.83 -18.43
N SER A 44 -44.05 -1.52 -18.60
CA SER A 44 -44.55 -0.56 -17.63
C SER A 44 -45.01 0.69 -18.36
N LYS A 45 -45.85 1.52 -17.72
CA LYS A 45 -46.31 2.78 -18.30
C LYS A 45 -45.16 3.65 -18.84
N THR A 46 -44.03 3.69 -18.13
CA THR A 46 -42.83 4.45 -18.51
C THR A 46 -42.08 3.82 -19.69
N SER A 47 -41.89 2.49 -19.72
CA SER A 47 -41.24 1.83 -20.86
C SER A 47 -42.08 1.92 -22.13
N ASP A 48 -43.42 1.89 -22.00
CA ASP A 48 -44.34 1.99 -23.14
C ASP A 48 -44.31 3.41 -23.75
N GLN A 49 -44.29 4.44 -22.90
CA GLN A 49 -44.13 5.84 -23.33
C GLN A 49 -42.78 6.10 -24.00
N ILE A 50 -41.69 5.53 -23.46
CA ILE A 50 -40.34 5.65 -24.03
C ILE A 50 -40.25 4.93 -25.38
N ALA A 51 -40.85 3.73 -25.51
CA ALA A 51 -40.87 2.99 -26.76
C ALA A 51 -41.65 3.74 -27.86
N GLU A 52 -42.77 4.38 -27.52
CA GLU A 52 -43.58 5.17 -28.47
C GLU A 52 -42.84 6.43 -28.93
N LEU A 53 -42.23 7.18 -28.00
CA LEU A 53 -41.45 8.38 -28.34
C LEU A 53 -40.18 8.05 -29.13
N SER A 54 -39.53 6.92 -28.83
CA SER A 54 -38.37 6.44 -29.59
C SER A 54 -38.75 6.02 -31.02
N LYS A 55 -39.94 5.42 -31.23
CA LYS A 55 -40.47 5.12 -32.57
C LYS A 55 -40.75 6.38 -33.40
N GLN A 56 -41.05 7.50 -32.74
CA GLN A 56 -41.20 8.81 -33.39
C GLN A 56 -39.85 9.47 -33.73
N GLY A 57 -38.72 8.79 -33.46
CA GLY A 57 -37.37 9.22 -33.82
C GLY A 57 -36.69 10.14 -32.82
N LEU A 58 -37.29 10.37 -31.64
CA LEU A 58 -36.69 11.21 -30.61
C LEU A 58 -35.49 10.49 -29.95
N ASN A 59 -34.46 11.26 -29.62
CA ASN A 59 -33.28 10.75 -28.92
C ASN A 59 -33.47 10.72 -27.40
N VAL A 60 -32.54 10.08 -26.67
CA VAL A 60 -32.66 9.86 -25.21
C VAL A 60 -32.81 11.16 -24.41
N ALA A 61 -32.09 12.22 -24.77
CA ALA A 61 -32.15 13.51 -24.08
C ALA A 61 -33.50 14.20 -24.31
N GLU A 62 -34.00 14.16 -25.55
CA GLU A 62 -35.32 14.69 -25.90
C GLU A 62 -36.47 13.93 -25.23
N ILE A 63 -36.35 12.60 -25.10
CA ILE A 63 -37.32 11.77 -24.40
C ILE A 63 -37.30 12.07 -22.89
N ALA A 64 -36.12 12.27 -22.30
CA ALA A 64 -35.96 12.61 -20.89
C ALA A 64 -36.61 13.95 -20.54
N GLU A 65 -36.37 14.96 -21.38
CA GLU A 65 -36.99 16.29 -21.23
C GLU A 65 -38.52 16.22 -21.37
N LYS A 66 -39.02 15.51 -22.39
CA LYS A 66 -40.47 15.41 -22.69
C LYS A 66 -41.25 14.62 -21.63
N LEU A 67 -40.60 13.65 -20.97
CA LEU A 67 -41.20 12.85 -19.90
C LEU A 67 -40.87 13.38 -18.49
N ILE A 68 -40.06 14.44 -18.38
CA ILE A 68 -39.59 15.03 -17.12
C ILE A 68 -38.95 13.96 -16.20
N ILE A 69 -38.08 13.14 -16.77
CA ILE A 69 -37.30 12.10 -16.06
C ILE A 69 -35.85 12.16 -16.51
N SER A 70 -34.91 11.63 -15.72
CA SER A 70 -33.49 11.68 -16.10
C SER A 70 -33.18 10.81 -17.32
N GLU A 71 -32.18 11.19 -18.12
CA GLU A 71 -31.69 10.38 -19.25
C GLU A 71 -31.31 8.95 -18.85
N LYS A 72 -30.70 8.78 -17.68
CA LYS A 72 -30.41 7.46 -17.10
C LYS A 72 -31.69 6.65 -16.85
N ASN A 73 -32.78 7.30 -16.43
CA ASN A 73 -34.07 6.64 -16.27
C ASN A 73 -34.63 6.18 -17.61
N VAL A 74 -34.59 7.05 -18.64
CA VAL A 74 -35.00 6.72 -20.02
C VAL A 74 -34.23 5.51 -20.55
N GLN A 75 -32.90 5.54 -20.47
CA GLN A 75 -32.04 4.44 -20.92
C GLN A 75 -32.32 3.12 -20.21
N SER A 76 -32.71 3.17 -18.92
CA SER A 76 -33.02 1.97 -18.13
C SER A 76 -34.29 1.24 -18.57
N TYR A 77 -35.17 1.93 -19.30
CA TYR A 77 -36.45 1.43 -19.80
C TYR A 77 -36.51 1.35 -21.34
N MET A 78 -35.39 1.59 -22.03
CA MET A 78 -35.28 1.37 -23.48
C MET A 78 -34.95 -0.10 -23.80
N PRO A 79 -35.40 -0.62 -24.95
CA PRO A 79 -34.97 -1.93 -25.44
C PRO A 79 -33.44 -2.10 -25.42
N TYR A 80 -32.99 -3.30 -25.10
CA TYR A 80 -31.61 -3.73 -25.18
C TYR A 80 -31.10 -3.74 -26.64
N SER A 81 -30.01 -3.03 -26.90
CA SER A 81 -29.28 -3.02 -28.17
C SER A 81 -27.99 -3.84 -28.04
N ARG A 82 -27.76 -4.82 -28.92
CA ARG A 82 -26.54 -5.63 -28.95
C ARG A 82 -25.43 -4.87 -29.67
N GLY A 83 -24.24 -4.74 -29.06
CA GLY A 83 -23.04 -4.20 -29.71
C GLY A 83 -22.27 -3.09 -28.98
N GLN A 84 -22.39 -2.94 -27.65
CA GLN A 84 -21.72 -1.86 -26.92
C GLN A 84 -20.95 -2.29 -25.66
N TYR A 85 -20.49 -3.53 -25.59
CA TYR A 85 -19.48 -3.96 -24.63
C TYR A 85 -18.46 -4.84 -25.36
N GLY A 86 -17.39 -4.20 -25.82
CA GLY A 86 -16.40 -4.75 -26.74
C GLY A 86 -16.20 -3.81 -27.93
N GLY A 87 -15.65 -2.63 -27.69
CA GLY A 87 -15.34 -1.62 -28.70
C GLY A 87 -14.92 -0.30 -28.06
N GLU A 88 -13.82 0.25 -28.55
CA GLU A 88 -13.02 1.37 -28.01
C GLU A 88 -13.80 2.67 -27.71
N ALA A 89 -13.25 3.44 -26.76
CA ALA A 89 -13.52 4.85 -26.38
C ALA A 89 -14.50 5.16 -25.22
N ARG A 90 -13.99 5.11 -23.97
CA ARG A 90 -14.03 6.16 -22.89
C ARG A 90 -13.30 5.67 -21.62
N SER A 91 -12.65 6.59 -20.90
CA SER A 91 -11.56 6.36 -19.93
C SER A 91 -11.96 5.76 -18.56
N ASN A 92 -11.00 5.09 -17.93
CA ASN A 92 -11.14 4.22 -16.74
C ASN A 92 -11.38 4.95 -15.41
N GLU A 93 -11.17 6.27 -15.36
CA GLU A 93 -11.24 7.05 -14.12
C GLU A 93 -12.69 7.34 -13.65
N ALA A 94 -13.71 7.20 -14.51
CA ALA A 94 -15.10 7.50 -14.14
C ALA A 94 -15.87 6.30 -13.53
N ILE A 95 -15.29 5.10 -13.46
CA ILE A 95 -15.98 3.86 -13.04
C ILE A 95 -15.74 3.49 -11.56
N ARG A 96 -14.78 4.13 -10.86
CA ARG A 96 -14.37 3.73 -9.49
C ARG A 96 -15.11 4.41 -8.32
N SER A 97 -16.22 5.14 -8.52
CA SER A 97 -16.88 5.95 -7.45
C SER A 97 -18.32 5.54 -7.01
N GLU A 98 -18.81 4.31 -7.28
CA GLU A 98 -20.21 3.96 -6.89
C GLU A 98 -20.39 2.69 -6.03
N GLY A 99 -19.31 1.94 -5.74
CA GLY A 99 -19.37 0.68 -4.96
C GLY A 99 -19.15 0.78 -3.44
N TYR A 100 -18.82 1.98 -2.96
CA TYR A 100 -18.38 2.25 -1.58
C TYR A 100 -19.57 2.51 -0.61
N ARG A 101 -20.65 3.12 -1.12
CA ARG A 101 -21.81 3.54 -0.31
C ARG A 101 -22.73 2.41 0.20
N ASN A 102 -22.50 1.15 -0.19
CA ASN A 102 -23.36 0.02 0.20
C ASN A 102 -22.75 -0.97 1.19
N ARG A 103 -21.48 -0.79 1.60
CA ARG A 103 -20.79 -1.74 2.51
C ARG A 103 -20.79 -1.31 3.98
N MET A 104 -20.89 0.00 4.24
CA MET A 104 -20.91 0.62 5.57
C MET A 104 -22.07 0.21 6.49
N LYS A 105 -23.12 -0.44 5.96
CA LYS A 105 -24.34 -0.73 6.73
C LYS A 105 -24.34 -2.06 7.49
N LYS A 106 -23.31 -2.91 7.34
CA LYS A 106 -23.33 -4.32 7.80
C LYS A 106 -22.35 -4.67 8.92
N ALA A 107 -21.43 -3.80 9.30
CA ALA A 107 -20.41 -4.06 10.31
C ALA A 107 -20.87 -3.81 11.77
N ALA A 108 -22.03 -3.16 11.98
CA ALA A 108 -22.49 -2.70 13.29
C ALA A 108 -23.20 -3.74 14.19
N GLN A 109 -23.27 -5.04 13.83
CA GLN A 109 -24.16 -5.99 14.51
C GLN A 109 -23.53 -7.13 15.32
N ASN A 110 -22.21 -7.33 15.36
CA ASN A 110 -21.65 -8.55 16.00
C ASN A 110 -20.51 -8.28 16.99
N GLN A 111 -20.86 -7.92 18.23
CA GLN A 111 -20.02 -8.13 19.43
C GLN A 111 -20.87 -8.80 20.53
N VAL A 112 -20.21 -9.51 21.47
CA VAL A 112 -20.71 -10.26 22.67
C VAL A 112 -21.04 -11.75 22.35
N THR A 113 -20.51 -12.85 22.95
CA THR A 113 -20.00 -13.21 24.31
C THR A 113 -19.16 -14.53 24.30
N LYS A 114 -18.61 -14.94 25.45
CA LYS A 114 -17.49 -15.89 25.75
C LYS A 114 -17.91 -17.25 26.41
N THR A 115 -16.98 -18.23 26.50
CA THR A 115 -16.63 -19.19 27.64
C THR A 115 -16.86 -20.75 27.52
N GLU A 116 -15.75 -21.54 27.54
CA GLU A 116 -15.38 -22.82 28.28
C GLU A 116 -16.12 -24.20 28.06
N VAL A 117 -15.61 -25.47 28.24
CA VAL A 117 -14.40 -26.12 28.87
C VAL A 117 -14.30 -27.69 28.65
N LYS A 118 -13.06 -28.28 28.65
CA LYS A 118 -12.53 -29.67 29.02
C LYS A 118 -13.09 -30.99 28.38
N SER A 119 -12.43 -32.17 28.32
CA SER A 119 -11.03 -32.69 28.41
C SER A 119 -10.97 -34.25 28.24
N LYS A 120 -9.86 -34.77 27.68
CA LYS A 120 -9.09 -36.05 27.94
C LYS A 120 -9.65 -37.46 27.63
N LYS A 121 -8.81 -38.31 27.00
CA LYS A 121 -8.13 -39.47 27.63
C LYS A 121 -6.94 -40.04 26.82
N GLN A 122 -5.97 -40.58 27.56
CA GLN A 122 -4.68 -41.22 27.22
C GLN A 122 -4.85 -42.75 27.42
N THR A 123 -4.10 -43.71 26.85
CA THR A 123 -2.68 -44.13 27.03
C THR A 123 -2.31 -45.20 25.98
N ASP A 124 -1.03 -45.45 25.64
CA ASP A 124 -0.20 -46.51 26.26
C ASP A 124 1.31 -46.39 25.92
N GLY A 125 2.16 -46.94 26.80
CA GLY A 125 3.48 -47.51 26.43
C GLY A 125 4.72 -46.93 27.12
N ILE A 126 5.11 -47.49 28.27
CA ILE A 126 6.28 -47.06 29.07
C ILE A 126 7.64 -47.27 28.35
N GLN A 127 7.69 -48.11 27.30
CA GLN A 127 8.90 -48.31 26.47
C GLN A 127 9.00 -47.29 25.33
N ALA A 128 7.86 -46.87 24.79
CA ALA A 128 7.77 -45.71 23.91
C ALA A 128 8.11 -44.42 24.67
N GLN A 129 7.83 -44.33 25.98
CA GLN A 129 8.18 -43.18 26.81
C GLN A 129 9.68 -42.93 26.94
N LYS A 130 10.54 -43.95 26.99
CA LYS A 130 12.00 -43.76 27.05
C LYS A 130 12.59 -43.33 25.71
N LYS A 131 12.16 -43.94 24.61
CA LYS A 131 12.57 -43.55 23.25
C LYS A 131 12.06 -42.14 22.91
N LYS A 132 10.79 -41.87 23.26
CA LYS A 132 10.17 -40.54 23.18
C LYS A 132 10.87 -39.53 24.09
N LEU A 133 11.39 -39.91 25.26
CA LEU A 133 12.13 -38.98 26.13
C LEU A 133 13.48 -38.61 25.53
N GLU A 134 14.17 -39.55 24.88
CA GLU A 134 15.44 -39.29 24.20
C GLU A 134 15.21 -38.49 22.90
N GLU A 135 14.19 -38.84 22.11
CA GLU A 135 13.72 -38.05 20.97
C GLU A 135 13.29 -36.64 21.40
N LEU A 136 12.55 -36.49 22.51
CA LEU A 136 12.18 -35.21 23.10
C LEU A 136 13.40 -34.45 23.63
N ARG A 137 14.47 -35.12 24.07
CA ARG A 137 15.73 -34.47 24.49
C ARG A 137 16.49 -33.94 23.28
N THR A 138 16.62 -34.74 22.22
CA THR A 138 17.24 -34.30 20.96
C THR A 138 16.41 -33.21 20.29
N GLU A 139 15.08 -33.34 20.26
CA GLU A 139 14.14 -32.32 19.80
C GLU A 139 14.23 -31.07 20.67
N ARG A 140 14.33 -31.21 22.00
CA ARG A 140 14.57 -30.08 22.91
C ARG A 140 15.92 -29.41 22.67
N GLU A 141 16.99 -30.15 22.43
CA GLU A 141 18.32 -29.59 22.11
C GLU A 141 18.31 -28.88 20.76
N LEU A 142 17.61 -29.44 19.77
CA LEU A 142 17.45 -28.86 18.45
C LEU A 142 16.59 -27.59 18.52
N LEU A 143 15.47 -27.62 19.23
CA LEU A 143 14.63 -26.45 19.55
C LEU A 143 15.39 -25.42 20.38
N LEU A 144 16.27 -25.84 21.31
CA LEU A 144 17.09 -24.92 22.10
C LEU A 144 18.16 -24.26 21.23
N ASN A 145 18.75 -24.99 20.29
CA ASN A 145 19.72 -24.47 19.34
C ASN A 145 19.06 -23.55 18.30
N GLU A 146 17.87 -23.90 17.81
CA GLU A 146 17.03 -23.04 16.96
C GLU A 146 16.60 -21.78 17.69
N LYS A 147 16.15 -21.92 18.94
CA LYS A 147 15.84 -20.80 19.83
C LYS A 147 17.06 -19.91 20.07
N LYS A 148 18.25 -20.49 20.30
CA LYS A 148 19.50 -19.75 20.46
C LYS A 148 19.91 -19.01 19.18
N LYS A 149 19.78 -19.65 18.01
CA LYS A 149 20.01 -19.01 16.70
C LYS A 149 19.02 -17.87 16.46
N LEU A 150 17.74 -18.07 16.79
CA LEU A 150 16.71 -17.04 16.72
C LEU A 150 17.04 -15.87 17.65
N TRP A 151 17.46 -16.14 18.88
CA TRP A 151 17.87 -15.09 19.83
C TRP A 151 19.07 -14.28 19.35
N ASN A 152 20.09 -14.93 18.81
CA ASN A 152 21.25 -14.24 18.25
C ASN A 152 20.87 -13.38 17.03
N LYS A 153 19.94 -13.86 16.19
CA LYS A 153 19.40 -13.07 15.07
C LYS A 153 18.63 -11.85 15.58
N ILE A 154 17.75 -12.02 16.56
CA ILE A 154 16.99 -10.93 17.19
C ILE A 154 17.95 -9.90 17.80
N GLU A 155 18.99 -10.33 18.52
CA GLU A 155 19.98 -9.41 19.11
C GLU A 155 20.76 -8.66 18.01
N ALA A 156 21.16 -9.34 16.94
CA ALA A 156 21.84 -8.71 15.81
C ALA A 156 20.96 -7.67 15.11
N GLU A 157 19.68 -8.00 14.85
CA GLU A 157 18.71 -7.07 14.28
C GLU A 157 18.43 -5.89 15.21
N MET A 158 18.27 -6.13 16.51
CA MET A 158 18.06 -5.07 17.52
C MET A 158 19.20 -4.06 17.57
N LYS A 159 20.43 -4.51 17.30
CA LYS A 159 21.62 -3.63 17.24
C LYS A 159 21.78 -2.98 15.88
N ARG A 160 21.31 -3.62 14.80
CA ARG A 160 21.39 -3.11 13.42
C ARG A 160 20.35 -2.03 13.15
N ILE A 161 19.12 -2.22 13.61
CA ILE A 161 18.01 -1.30 13.35
C ILE A 161 18.07 -0.14 14.36
N PRO A 162 18.16 1.12 13.90
CA PRO A 162 18.13 2.26 14.80
C PRO A 162 16.81 2.30 15.57
N MET A 163 16.84 2.80 16.79
CA MET A 163 15.65 3.09 17.59
C MET A 163 14.76 4.13 16.90
N ALA A 164 15.40 5.15 16.32
CA ALA A 164 14.75 6.20 15.56
C ALA A 164 15.74 6.83 14.58
N MET A 165 15.22 7.46 13.53
CA MET A 165 15.97 8.23 12.54
C MET A 165 15.41 9.66 12.50
N GLU A 166 16.30 10.64 12.38
CA GLU A 166 15.93 12.03 12.10
C GLU A 166 16.00 12.27 10.61
N LEU A 167 14.88 12.73 10.04
CA LEU A 167 14.76 13.03 8.62
C LEU A 167 14.53 14.52 8.45
N HIS A 168 15.23 15.12 7.49
CA HIS A 168 14.94 16.45 6.98
C HIS A 168 14.27 16.31 5.61
N LEU A 169 13.09 16.90 5.48
CA LEU A 169 12.30 16.91 4.26
C LEU A 169 12.21 18.34 3.75
N GLU A 170 12.66 18.57 2.53
CA GLU A 170 12.72 19.90 1.92
C GLU A 170 12.08 19.86 0.54
N LEU A 171 11.11 20.74 0.31
CA LEU A 171 10.48 20.90 -1.01
C LEU A 171 11.52 21.41 -2.01
N ASP A 172 11.52 20.90 -3.24
CA ASP A 172 12.37 21.44 -4.30
C ASP A 172 11.93 22.87 -4.67
N MET A 173 12.87 23.80 -4.51
CA MET A 173 12.68 25.22 -4.78
C MET A 173 13.41 25.68 -6.05
N LYS A 174 13.97 24.77 -6.86
CA LYS A 174 14.86 25.07 -7.99
C LYS A 174 14.28 26.04 -9.03
N TYR A 175 12.96 26.03 -9.24
CA TYR A 175 12.28 26.84 -10.25
C TYR A 175 11.52 28.03 -9.67
N VAL A 176 11.67 28.31 -8.38
CA VAL A 176 10.98 29.41 -7.69
C VAL A 176 11.72 30.72 -7.95
N ASP A 177 11.02 31.72 -8.51
CA ASP A 177 11.61 33.02 -8.78
C ASP A 177 11.67 33.94 -7.54
N GLU A 178 12.30 35.12 -7.68
CA GLU A 178 12.42 36.08 -6.56
C GLU A 178 11.05 36.58 -6.07
N ARG A 179 10.09 36.77 -6.98
CA ARG A 179 8.74 37.24 -6.64
C ARG A 179 7.98 36.16 -5.88
N GLU A 180 8.02 34.92 -6.34
CA GLU A 180 7.43 33.77 -5.67
C GLU A 180 8.07 33.56 -4.29
N THR A 181 9.39 33.71 -4.18
CA THR A 181 10.10 33.68 -2.89
C THR A 181 9.57 34.74 -1.92
N GLU A 182 9.33 35.97 -2.39
CA GLU A 182 8.73 37.03 -1.57
C GLU A 182 7.30 36.71 -1.14
N ILE A 183 6.48 36.14 -2.04
CA ILE A 183 5.12 35.69 -1.74
C ILE A 183 5.15 34.61 -0.65
N LEU A 184 6.04 33.63 -0.77
CA LEU A 184 6.18 32.55 0.21
C LEU A 184 6.67 33.08 1.57
N LYS A 185 7.58 34.06 1.60
CA LYS A 185 8.00 34.71 2.85
C LYS A 185 6.85 35.49 3.50
N ASN A 186 6.19 36.35 2.73
CA ASN A 186 5.18 37.27 3.25
C ASN A 186 3.87 36.58 3.61
N TYR A 187 3.43 35.64 2.78
CA TYR A 187 2.12 35.00 2.91
C TYR A 187 2.22 33.52 3.25
N GLY A 188 3.27 32.83 2.78
CA GLY A 188 3.52 31.40 3.03
C GLY A 188 4.24 31.08 4.35
N ARG A 189 4.69 32.11 5.10
CA ARG A 189 5.45 31.97 6.35
C ARG A 189 6.75 31.16 6.19
N MET A 190 7.34 31.25 5.01
CA MET A 190 8.63 30.65 4.72
C MET A 190 9.75 31.54 5.26
N GLU A 191 10.67 31.00 6.04
CA GLU A 191 11.89 31.70 6.46
C GLU A 191 13.01 31.44 5.45
N LYS A 192 13.31 30.17 5.18
CA LYS A 192 14.39 29.71 4.29
C LYS A 192 13.87 28.85 3.15
N SER A 193 13.08 27.82 3.47
CA SER A 193 12.51 26.88 2.52
C SER A 193 11.18 26.32 3.05
N ILE A 194 10.50 25.47 2.28
CA ILE A 194 9.34 24.75 2.81
C ILE A 194 9.84 23.38 3.25
N SER A 195 10.03 23.19 4.56
CA SER A 195 10.67 21.99 5.10
C SER A 195 10.03 21.48 6.39
N ARG A 196 10.25 20.19 6.67
CA ARG A 196 9.80 19.49 7.87
C ARG A 196 10.93 18.62 8.40
N ASP A 197 11.16 18.69 9.71
CA ASP A 197 12.05 17.75 10.40
C ASP A 197 11.22 16.72 11.14
N PHE A 198 11.51 15.44 10.89
CA PHE A 198 10.86 14.29 11.52
C PHE A 198 11.82 13.54 12.41
N ILE A 199 11.31 12.99 13.51
CA ILE A 199 11.91 11.81 14.12
C ILE A 199 10.96 10.64 13.92
N VAL A 200 11.41 9.63 13.18
CA VAL A 200 10.64 8.44 12.82
C VAL A 200 11.21 7.19 13.50
N PRO A 201 10.41 6.16 13.81
CA PRO A 201 10.93 4.86 14.23
C PRO A 201 11.85 4.26 13.16
N GLY A 202 12.96 3.64 13.56
CA GLY A 202 13.96 3.14 12.59
C GLY A 202 13.47 1.96 11.73
N ASN A 203 12.37 1.31 12.11
CA ASN A 203 11.68 0.28 11.33
C ASN A 203 10.54 0.83 10.46
N MET A 204 10.33 2.14 10.40
CA MET A 204 9.33 2.75 9.51
C MET A 204 9.65 2.40 8.05
N THR A 205 8.62 2.02 7.30
CA THR A 205 8.73 1.70 5.87
C THR A 205 8.54 2.94 5.01
N LEU A 206 8.95 2.89 3.74
CA LEU A 206 8.65 3.96 2.78
C LEU A 206 7.14 4.15 2.62
N HIS A 207 6.37 3.07 2.63
CA HIS A 207 4.91 3.11 2.60
C HIS A 207 4.32 3.94 3.75
N ALA A 208 4.76 3.69 4.99
CA ALA A 208 4.29 4.47 6.15
C ALA A 208 4.80 5.93 6.12
N LEU A 209 6.00 6.16 5.57
CA LEU A 209 6.56 7.49 5.40
C LEU A 209 5.72 8.34 4.44
N HIS A 210 5.20 7.77 3.34
CA HIS A 210 4.29 8.46 2.42
C HIS A 210 3.13 9.13 3.18
N TYR A 211 2.42 8.37 4.01
CA TYR A 211 1.31 8.90 4.79
C TYR A 211 1.74 9.94 5.85
N ALA A 212 2.96 9.83 6.40
CA ALA A 212 3.52 10.86 7.27
C ALA A 212 3.80 12.17 6.51
N ILE A 213 4.31 12.08 5.27
CA ILE A 213 4.54 13.23 4.38
C ILE A 213 3.21 13.91 4.05
N GLN A 214 2.22 13.14 3.58
CA GLN A 214 0.87 13.64 3.30
C GLN A 214 0.33 14.44 4.48
N LYS A 215 0.44 13.87 5.69
CA LYS A 215 0.00 14.53 6.91
C LYS A 215 0.78 15.82 7.22
N ALA A 216 2.09 15.83 6.99
CA ALA A 216 2.98 16.92 7.36
C ALA A 216 2.93 18.12 6.41
N PHE A 217 2.69 17.88 5.12
CA PHE A 217 2.49 18.93 4.12
C PHE A 217 1.03 19.38 4.01
N GLY A 218 0.09 18.58 4.54
CA GLY A 218 -1.33 18.91 4.60
C GLY A 218 -2.13 18.44 3.38
N TRP A 219 -1.62 17.43 2.67
CA TRP A 219 -2.25 16.81 1.50
C TRP A 219 -3.26 15.73 1.91
N GLU A 220 -4.17 15.39 1.00
CA GLU A 220 -5.29 14.47 1.23
C GLU A 220 -5.10 13.07 0.64
N ASN A 221 -3.88 12.70 0.20
CA ASN A 221 -3.60 11.40 -0.43
C ASN A 221 -4.50 11.12 -1.64
N SER A 222 -4.67 12.13 -2.50
CA SER A 222 -5.58 12.11 -3.66
C SER A 222 -4.88 11.82 -4.99
N HIS A 223 -3.55 11.81 -5.01
CA HIS A 223 -2.74 11.68 -6.21
C HIS A 223 -1.73 10.55 -6.12
N LEU A 224 -1.19 10.16 -7.29
CA LEU A 224 -0.10 9.20 -7.39
C LEU A 224 1.18 9.77 -6.76
N HIS A 225 2.01 8.88 -6.22
CA HIS A 225 3.31 9.20 -5.65
C HIS A 225 4.37 8.16 -6.03
N SER A 226 5.63 8.55 -5.88
CA SER A 226 6.75 7.62 -5.94
C SER A 226 7.92 8.09 -5.08
N PHE A 227 8.73 7.12 -4.64
CA PHE A 227 10.04 7.36 -4.09
C PHE A 227 11.09 6.99 -5.13
N VAL A 228 12.06 7.86 -5.35
CA VAL A 228 13.14 7.62 -6.32
C VAL A 228 14.49 8.05 -5.72
N PRO A 229 15.59 7.35 -6.03
CA PRO A 229 16.94 7.85 -5.72
C PRO A 229 17.26 9.11 -6.54
N THR A 230 18.33 9.80 -6.18
CA THR A 230 18.88 10.85 -7.06
C THR A 230 19.37 10.23 -8.37
N GLU A 231 19.38 11.01 -9.46
CA GLU A 231 19.84 10.53 -10.78
C GLU A 231 21.27 9.95 -10.71
N GLU A 232 22.17 10.60 -9.98
CA GLU A 232 23.54 10.12 -9.78
C GLU A 232 23.60 8.78 -9.03
N GLU A 233 22.79 8.60 -7.99
CA GLU A 233 22.75 7.36 -7.21
C GLU A 233 22.07 6.23 -7.99
N PHE A 234 21.01 6.55 -8.74
CA PHE A 234 20.36 5.59 -9.64
C PHE A 234 21.34 5.02 -10.67
N ASP A 235 22.10 5.90 -11.32
CA ASP A 235 23.10 5.50 -12.31
C ASP A 235 24.18 4.59 -11.71
N LYS A 236 24.65 4.91 -10.50
CA LYS A 236 25.60 4.07 -9.76
C LYS A 236 25.02 2.72 -9.34
N MET A 237 23.76 2.68 -8.92
CA MET A 237 23.06 1.44 -8.55
C MET A 237 22.85 0.51 -9.74
N THR A 238 22.69 1.07 -10.94
CA THR A 238 22.33 0.34 -12.17
C THR A 238 23.50 0.19 -13.16
N ASP A 239 24.74 0.42 -12.71
CA ASP A 239 25.97 0.29 -13.51
C ASP A 239 25.95 1.08 -14.83
N GLY A 240 25.55 2.36 -14.74
CA GLY A 240 25.38 3.22 -15.90
C GLY A 240 24.02 3.04 -16.54
N SER A 241 22.96 2.98 -15.73
CA SER A 241 21.57 2.91 -16.21
C SER A 241 21.28 1.68 -17.08
N LYS A 242 21.85 0.50 -16.78
CA LYS A 242 21.66 -0.72 -17.57
C LYS A 242 20.41 -1.48 -17.18
N VAL A 243 19.57 -1.84 -18.16
CA VAL A 243 18.37 -2.66 -17.93
C VAL A 243 18.69 -4.02 -17.31
N SER A 244 19.76 -4.67 -17.76
CA SER A 244 20.17 -5.98 -17.23
C SER A 244 20.51 -5.94 -15.75
N GLU A 245 21.07 -4.82 -15.26
CA GLU A 245 21.41 -4.64 -13.85
C GLU A 245 20.21 -4.13 -13.03
N TRP A 246 19.39 -3.24 -13.60
CA TRP A 246 18.14 -2.79 -13.01
C TRP A 246 17.19 -3.97 -12.76
N THR A 247 16.95 -4.82 -13.75
CA THR A 247 16.05 -5.99 -13.64
C THR A 247 16.44 -6.99 -12.55
N ARG A 248 17.71 -7.08 -12.16
CA ARG A 248 18.14 -7.93 -11.03
C ARG A 248 17.74 -7.36 -9.66
N GLN A 249 17.59 -6.04 -9.58
CA GLN A 249 17.28 -5.29 -8.36
C GLN A 249 15.77 -5.00 -8.23
N VAL A 250 14.97 -5.36 -9.23
CA VAL A 250 13.52 -5.29 -9.19
C VAL A 250 12.97 -6.27 -8.13
N GLY A 251 12.22 -5.73 -7.16
CA GLY A 251 11.77 -6.42 -5.95
C GLY A 251 12.79 -6.43 -4.79
N MET A 252 13.93 -5.73 -4.94
CA MET A 252 14.88 -5.43 -3.87
C MET A 252 14.90 -3.92 -3.56
N TYR A 253 15.13 -3.11 -4.58
CA TYR A 253 15.09 -1.64 -4.48
C TYR A 253 14.01 -1.04 -5.37
N PHE A 254 13.85 -1.58 -6.59
CA PHE A 254 13.01 -0.97 -7.62
C PHE A 254 11.70 -1.73 -7.80
N ARG A 255 10.62 -1.00 -8.05
CA ARG A 255 9.33 -1.52 -8.45
C ARG A 255 9.39 -1.89 -9.94
N PHE A 256 8.75 -2.99 -10.31
CA PHE A 256 8.52 -3.26 -11.73
C PHE A 256 7.39 -2.35 -12.24
N PRO A 257 7.59 -1.58 -13.34
CA PRO A 257 6.54 -0.76 -13.93
C PRO A 257 5.30 -1.61 -14.25
N SER A 258 4.18 -1.34 -13.60
CA SER A 258 2.99 -2.18 -13.57
C SER A 258 1.71 -1.37 -13.38
N GLU A 259 0.65 -1.78 -14.08
CA GLU A 259 -0.70 -1.21 -13.96
C GLU A 259 -1.51 -1.82 -12.81
N ASN A 260 -0.90 -2.66 -11.95
CA ASN A 260 -1.60 -3.38 -10.89
C ASN A 260 -1.86 -2.49 -9.66
N TYR A 261 -2.64 -1.44 -9.86
CA TYR A 261 -2.99 -0.44 -8.85
C TYR A 261 -3.71 -1.02 -7.64
N ASP A 262 -4.48 -2.10 -7.81
CA ASP A 262 -5.14 -2.78 -6.69
C ASP A 262 -4.12 -3.38 -5.70
N ASP A 263 -2.93 -3.75 -6.18
CA ASP A 263 -1.84 -4.27 -5.35
C ASP A 263 -0.97 -3.17 -4.75
N ILE A 264 -0.73 -2.09 -5.50
CA ILE A 264 0.03 -0.92 -5.05
C ILE A 264 -0.75 -0.19 -3.93
N TYR A 265 -2.05 0.00 -4.14
CA TYR A 265 -2.98 0.67 -3.22
C TYR A 265 -3.83 -0.33 -2.44
N TRP A 266 -3.22 -1.46 -2.06
CA TRP A 266 -3.87 -2.56 -1.33
C TRP A 266 -4.53 -2.12 -0.02
N ASP A 267 -4.09 -0.99 0.54
CA ASP A 267 -4.55 -0.43 1.80
C ASP A 267 -5.35 0.87 1.64
N ASP A 268 -5.85 1.20 0.44
CA ASP A 268 -6.86 2.26 0.24
C ASP A 268 -8.22 1.81 0.81
N ASP A 269 -8.25 1.70 2.14
CA ASP A 269 -9.30 1.13 2.97
C ASP A 269 -10.03 2.21 3.79
N TYR A 270 -9.99 3.47 3.34
CA TYR A 270 -10.72 4.55 4.00
C TYR A 270 -12.21 4.21 4.06
N GLU A 271 -12.81 4.38 5.25
CA GLU A 271 -14.23 4.15 5.53
C GLU A 271 -14.86 5.46 6.06
N GLU A 272 -16.06 5.85 5.59
CA GLU A 272 -16.69 7.15 5.93
C GLU A 272 -17.06 7.27 7.42
N ASP A 273 -17.03 6.15 8.16
CA ASP A 273 -17.33 6.08 9.59
C ASP A 273 -16.14 6.47 10.48
N MET A 274 -14.95 6.67 9.88
CA MET A 274 -13.80 7.26 10.53
C MET A 274 -13.44 8.61 9.92
N SER A 275 -12.95 9.52 10.77
CA SER A 275 -12.40 10.76 10.23
C SER A 275 -11.15 10.45 9.40
N PHE A 276 -11.00 11.10 8.24
CA PHE A 276 -9.80 11.00 7.41
C PHE A 276 -8.50 11.18 8.21
N LYS A 277 -8.50 12.08 9.21
CA LYS A 277 -7.36 12.28 10.12
C LYS A 277 -7.03 11.05 10.96
N SER A 278 -8.05 10.33 11.45
CA SER A 278 -7.87 9.10 12.22
C SER A 278 -7.39 7.96 11.32
N TRP A 279 -7.94 7.87 10.11
CA TRP A 279 -7.52 6.92 9.08
C TRP A 279 -6.04 7.13 8.73
N LEU A 280 -5.68 8.34 8.30
CA LEU A 280 -4.32 8.71 7.92
C LEU A 280 -3.32 8.45 9.05
N LYS A 281 -3.71 8.77 10.29
CA LYS A 281 -2.88 8.51 11.48
C LYS A 281 -2.55 7.03 11.69
N ARG A 282 -3.47 6.12 11.37
CA ARG A 282 -3.24 4.67 11.46
C ARG A 282 -2.20 4.21 10.44
N LYS A 283 -2.10 4.87 9.28
CA LYS A 283 -1.20 4.48 8.20
C LYS A 283 0.28 4.76 8.47
N TYR A 284 0.57 5.87 9.15
CA TYR A 284 1.95 6.21 9.53
C TYR A 284 2.32 5.81 10.98
N SER A 285 1.43 5.11 11.69
CA SER A 285 1.71 4.58 13.03
C SER A 285 1.87 3.06 12.97
N GLY A 286 2.86 2.51 13.65
CA GLY A 286 3.11 1.07 13.66
C GLY A 286 2.03 0.26 14.40
N PRO A 287 2.06 -1.09 14.26
CA PRO A 287 3.06 -1.86 13.51
C PRO A 287 2.96 -1.64 11.99
N TYR A 288 4.11 -1.53 11.32
CA TYR A 288 4.18 -1.32 9.88
C TYR A 288 4.09 -2.64 9.14
N GLU A 289 3.11 -2.77 8.27
CA GLU A 289 2.89 -3.95 7.44
C GLU A 289 2.71 -3.54 5.98
N TYR A 290 3.16 -4.39 5.07
CA TYR A 290 2.94 -4.22 3.63
C TYR A 290 2.13 -5.42 3.13
N GLY A 291 0.91 -5.16 2.66
CA GLY A 291 -0.06 -6.19 2.25
C GLY A 291 -0.04 -6.52 0.76
N GLY A 292 0.57 -5.67 -0.07
CA GLY A 292 0.74 -5.91 -1.51
C GLY A 292 1.68 -7.08 -1.80
N MET A 293 1.49 -7.73 -2.94
CA MET A 293 2.24 -8.92 -3.36
C MET A 293 3.30 -8.61 -4.42
N GLY A 294 3.04 -7.62 -5.27
CA GLY A 294 3.82 -7.32 -6.48
C GLY A 294 5.24 -6.87 -6.19
N GLU A 295 5.47 -6.14 -5.09
CA GLU A 295 6.79 -5.65 -4.69
C GLU A 295 7.70 -6.71 -4.08
N HIS A 296 7.18 -7.90 -3.77
CA HIS A 296 8.02 -8.97 -3.25
C HIS A 296 8.87 -9.57 -4.37
N TYR A 297 10.13 -9.88 -4.04
CA TYR A 297 11.16 -10.28 -4.99
C TYR A 297 10.74 -11.44 -5.88
N LEU A 298 10.14 -12.50 -5.32
CA LEU A 298 9.67 -13.63 -6.13
C LEU A 298 8.64 -13.18 -7.18
N MET A 299 7.67 -12.36 -6.79
CA MET A 299 6.58 -11.92 -7.67
C MET A 299 7.09 -10.94 -8.73
N SER A 300 7.87 -9.95 -8.30
CA SER A 300 8.56 -9.00 -9.18
C SER A 300 9.45 -9.69 -10.22
N GLN A 301 10.20 -10.72 -9.83
CA GLN A 301 11.08 -11.44 -10.76
C GLN A 301 10.30 -12.28 -11.80
N LEU A 302 9.08 -12.72 -11.51
CA LEU A 302 8.23 -13.37 -12.52
C LEU A 302 7.80 -12.38 -13.62
N GLU A 303 7.51 -11.13 -13.27
CA GLU A 303 7.22 -10.08 -14.25
C GLU A 303 8.48 -9.71 -15.07
N VAL A 304 9.64 -9.63 -14.42
CA VAL A 304 10.93 -9.46 -15.11
C VAL A 304 11.22 -10.60 -16.10
N GLU A 305 10.93 -11.85 -15.74
CA GLU A 305 11.10 -13.00 -16.63
C GLU A 305 10.19 -12.91 -17.86
N ARG A 306 8.94 -12.48 -17.68
CA ARG A 306 8.00 -12.22 -18.79
C ARG A 306 8.50 -11.08 -19.68
N PHE A 307 8.95 -9.98 -19.08
CA PHE A 307 9.51 -8.84 -19.78
C PHE A 307 10.73 -9.22 -20.63
N ARG A 308 11.69 -9.95 -20.04
CA ARG A 308 12.88 -10.48 -20.73
C ARG A 308 12.53 -11.37 -21.91
N LYS A 309 11.51 -12.21 -21.75
CA LYS A 309 11.06 -13.12 -22.80
C LYS A 309 10.39 -12.37 -23.95
N ASN A 310 9.57 -11.37 -23.64
CA ASN A 310 8.80 -10.63 -24.63
C ASN A 310 9.66 -9.58 -25.36
N PHE A 311 10.68 -9.03 -24.69
CA PHE A 311 11.52 -7.94 -25.20
C PHE A 311 13.03 -8.18 -24.93
N PRO A 312 13.61 -9.22 -25.55
CA PRO A 312 15.02 -9.59 -25.32
C PRO A 312 16.02 -8.50 -25.74
N GLU A 313 15.69 -7.70 -26.76
CA GLU A 313 16.52 -6.61 -27.26
C GLU A 313 16.66 -5.45 -26.28
N ILE A 314 15.67 -5.24 -25.39
CA ILE A 314 15.71 -4.16 -24.39
C ILE A 314 16.75 -4.44 -23.30
N GLN A 315 17.14 -5.70 -23.09
CA GLN A 315 18.09 -6.07 -22.03
C GLN A 315 19.49 -5.46 -22.22
N ASN A 316 19.81 -5.02 -23.45
CA ASN A 316 21.07 -4.36 -23.79
C ASN A 316 20.95 -2.83 -23.89
N LYS A 317 19.78 -2.27 -23.57
CA LYS A 317 19.52 -0.82 -23.59
C LYS A 317 19.76 -0.18 -22.23
N SER A 318 19.70 1.15 -22.21
CA SER A 318 19.61 1.93 -20.99
C SER A 318 18.21 1.83 -20.36
N THR A 319 18.08 2.26 -19.11
CA THR A 319 16.80 2.40 -18.39
C THR A 319 15.93 3.56 -18.87
N ASP A 320 16.38 4.31 -19.89
CA ASP A 320 15.57 5.32 -20.55
C ASP A 320 14.49 4.66 -21.40
N GLN A 321 13.26 4.62 -20.86
CA GLN A 321 12.13 3.94 -21.48
C GLN A 321 11.72 4.57 -22.82
N ARG A 322 12.14 5.81 -23.13
CA ARG A 322 11.86 6.46 -24.42
C ARG A 322 12.50 5.71 -25.59
N ASP A 323 13.60 5.00 -25.34
CA ASP A 323 14.31 4.20 -26.33
C ASP A 323 13.72 2.80 -26.52
N TRP A 324 12.72 2.41 -25.73
CA TRP A 324 12.22 1.03 -25.69
C TRP A 324 11.19 0.74 -26.78
N ASN A 325 10.47 1.75 -27.26
CA ASN A 325 9.28 1.61 -28.11
C ASN A 325 8.22 0.68 -27.48
N VAL A 326 8.18 0.63 -26.14
CA VAL A 326 7.23 -0.14 -25.34
C VAL A 326 6.70 0.82 -24.27
N TYR A 327 5.38 0.93 -24.18
CA TYR A 327 4.76 1.68 -23.10
C TYR A 327 4.77 0.82 -21.83
N MET A 328 5.22 1.42 -20.72
CA MET A 328 5.14 0.84 -19.39
C MET A 328 4.61 1.90 -18.44
N GLU A 329 3.74 1.49 -17.53
CA GLU A 329 3.17 2.38 -16.53
C GLU A 329 4.12 2.45 -15.32
N GLY A 330 4.68 3.63 -15.07
CA GLY A 330 5.73 3.88 -14.07
C GLY A 330 7.14 3.91 -14.66
N GLN A 331 8.08 4.49 -13.90
CA GLN A 331 9.48 4.69 -14.29
C GLN A 331 10.41 3.64 -13.65
N CYS A 332 11.60 3.46 -14.24
CA CYS A 332 12.56 2.44 -13.76
C CYS A 332 13.17 2.79 -12.40
N GLU A 333 13.28 4.08 -12.08
CA GLU A 333 13.82 4.57 -10.82
C GLU A 333 12.84 4.49 -9.64
N GLU A 334 11.56 4.16 -9.87
CA GLU A 334 10.57 4.03 -8.81
C GLU A 334 10.95 2.90 -7.86
N MET A 335 11.03 3.22 -6.56
CA MET A 335 11.41 2.30 -5.52
C MET A 335 10.21 1.53 -4.97
N ILE A 336 10.47 0.32 -4.47
CA ILE A 336 9.46 -0.42 -3.69
C ILE A 336 9.27 0.24 -2.32
N GLU A 337 8.04 0.20 -1.80
CA GLU A 337 7.66 0.90 -0.57
C GLU A 337 7.71 0.02 0.69
N ARG A 338 7.83 -1.30 0.51
CA ARG A 338 7.98 -2.27 1.60
C ARG A 338 9.20 -2.08 2.51
N PRO A 339 10.42 -1.76 2.03
CA PRO A 339 11.60 -1.78 2.88
C PRO A 339 11.59 -0.72 3.98
N MET A 340 12.33 -1.00 5.05
CA MET A 340 12.56 -0.05 6.14
C MET A 340 13.49 1.07 5.67
N LEU A 341 13.28 2.29 6.15
CA LEU A 341 14.12 3.45 5.81
C LEU A 341 15.61 3.19 6.07
N CYS A 342 15.92 2.57 7.21
CA CYS A 342 17.30 2.24 7.61
C CYS A 342 17.99 1.18 6.73
N THR A 343 17.26 0.55 5.80
CA THR A 343 17.83 -0.41 4.83
C THR A 343 18.11 0.23 3.47
N ILE A 344 17.68 1.48 3.26
CA ILE A 344 17.81 2.21 1.99
C ILE A 344 18.67 3.46 2.19
N LEU A 345 18.34 4.27 3.20
CA LEU A 345 18.99 5.54 3.51
C LEU A 345 20.18 5.32 4.43
N ASN A 346 21.30 5.94 4.07
CA ASN A 346 22.47 6.07 4.94
C ASN A 346 22.17 7.04 6.08
N THR A 347 22.79 6.78 7.22
CA THR A 347 22.92 7.77 8.30
C THR A 347 23.95 8.85 7.91
N PRO A 348 23.95 10.02 8.56
CA PRO A 348 24.92 11.10 8.24
C PRO A 348 26.38 10.71 8.50
N ALA A 349 26.64 9.68 9.32
CA ALA A 349 27.98 9.17 9.59
C ALA A 349 28.47 8.20 8.50
N GLU A 350 27.56 7.69 7.68
CA GLU A 350 27.85 6.74 6.61
C GLU A 350 28.08 7.46 5.29
N LYS A 351 29.00 6.92 4.49
CA LYS A 351 29.14 7.25 3.08
C LYS A 351 29.14 5.94 2.31
N THR A 352 28.38 5.90 1.22
CA THR A 352 28.32 4.70 0.38
C THR A 352 29.69 4.44 -0.26
N ASP A 353 30.35 3.38 0.20
CA ASP A 353 31.39 2.73 -0.58
C ASP A 353 30.70 1.86 -1.63
N TRP A 354 30.61 2.37 -2.85
CA TRP A 354 29.93 1.69 -3.95
C TRP A 354 30.57 0.35 -4.33
N THR A 355 31.86 0.15 -4.07
CA THR A 355 32.51 -1.15 -4.32
C THR A 355 32.03 -2.17 -3.29
N LYS A 356 32.05 -1.79 -2.02
CA LYS A 356 31.55 -2.62 -0.92
C LYS A 356 30.05 -2.89 -1.05
N TRP A 357 29.25 -1.86 -1.34
CA TRP A 357 27.81 -1.99 -1.55
C TRP A 357 27.48 -2.98 -2.67
N LYS A 358 28.18 -2.91 -3.81
CA LYS A 358 27.98 -3.88 -4.91
C LYS A 358 28.26 -5.31 -4.47
N GLN A 359 29.32 -5.53 -3.68
CA GLN A 359 29.66 -6.86 -3.16
C GLN A 359 28.60 -7.38 -2.20
N GLU A 360 28.15 -6.55 -1.25
CA GLU A 360 27.14 -6.94 -0.26
C GLU A 360 25.76 -7.18 -0.90
N LYS A 361 25.36 -6.31 -1.83
CA LYS A 361 24.16 -6.50 -2.65
C LYS A 361 24.21 -7.82 -3.41
N GLU A 362 25.33 -8.14 -4.06
CA GLU A 362 25.48 -9.38 -4.82
C GLU A 362 25.39 -10.61 -3.92
N VAL A 363 25.91 -10.55 -2.70
CA VAL A 363 25.75 -11.62 -1.70
C VAL A 363 24.27 -11.77 -1.31
N SER A 364 23.57 -10.67 -1.02
CA SER A 364 22.14 -10.67 -0.67
C SER A 364 21.27 -11.27 -1.80
N LEU A 365 21.50 -10.84 -3.04
CA LEU A 365 20.78 -11.35 -4.21
C LEU A 365 21.05 -12.84 -4.47
N LYS A 366 22.31 -13.29 -4.41
CA LYS A 366 22.65 -14.70 -4.67
C LYS A 366 21.95 -15.67 -3.71
N ILE A 367 21.74 -15.27 -2.46
CA ILE A 367 21.05 -16.11 -1.47
C ILE A 367 19.63 -16.42 -1.97
N VAL A 368 18.87 -15.39 -2.35
CA VAL A 368 17.49 -15.56 -2.80
C VAL A 368 17.39 -16.12 -4.23
N GLU A 369 18.31 -15.78 -5.13
CA GLU A 369 18.37 -16.31 -6.50
C GLU A 369 18.58 -17.83 -6.50
N ASN A 370 19.44 -18.35 -5.62
CA ASN A 370 19.72 -19.79 -5.50
C ASN A 370 18.48 -20.58 -5.01
N GLU A 371 17.68 -20.00 -4.13
CA GLU A 371 16.47 -20.63 -3.58
C GLU A 371 15.23 -20.41 -4.45
N ARG A 372 15.24 -19.39 -5.34
CA ARG A 372 14.08 -18.92 -6.11
C ARG A 372 13.28 -20.03 -6.79
N LYS A 373 13.95 -20.96 -7.47
CA LYS A 373 13.27 -22.06 -8.17
C LYS A 373 12.53 -23.00 -7.21
N ALA A 374 13.16 -23.33 -6.07
CA ALA A 374 12.54 -24.18 -5.05
C ALA A 374 11.39 -23.44 -4.37
N THR A 375 11.57 -22.17 -4.05
CA THR A 375 10.55 -21.29 -3.48
C THR A 375 9.35 -21.16 -4.39
N LEU A 376 9.55 -20.92 -5.70
CA LEU A 376 8.49 -20.87 -6.69
C LEU A 376 7.69 -22.18 -6.76
N GLN A 377 8.37 -23.33 -6.75
CA GLN A 377 7.71 -24.64 -6.76
C GLN A 377 6.83 -24.86 -5.52
N ARG A 378 7.33 -24.47 -4.33
CA ARG A 378 6.55 -24.54 -3.08
C ARG A 378 5.34 -23.60 -3.14
N PHE A 379 5.54 -22.37 -3.61
CA PHE A 379 4.47 -21.39 -3.78
C PHE A 379 3.38 -21.92 -4.71
N GLN A 380 3.75 -22.40 -5.92
CA GLN A 380 2.82 -22.98 -6.88
C GLN A 380 2.07 -24.20 -6.33
N THR A 381 2.75 -25.03 -5.52
CA THR A 381 2.11 -26.17 -4.86
C THR A 381 1.05 -25.72 -3.85
N MET A 382 1.34 -24.69 -3.06
CA MET A 382 0.37 -24.12 -2.11
C MET A 382 -0.79 -23.43 -2.83
N GLN A 383 -0.50 -22.67 -3.89
CA GLN A 383 -1.52 -22.05 -4.73
C GLN A 383 -2.46 -23.09 -5.33
N HIS A 384 -1.92 -24.19 -5.88
CA HIS A 384 -2.75 -25.27 -6.41
C HIS A 384 -3.64 -25.93 -5.34
N LYS A 385 -3.12 -26.12 -4.12
CA LYS A 385 -3.93 -26.60 -2.99
C LYS A 385 -5.05 -25.60 -2.65
N MET A 386 -4.74 -24.31 -2.64
CA MET A 386 -5.72 -23.26 -2.40
C MET A 386 -6.84 -23.28 -3.45
N ASP A 387 -6.49 -23.43 -4.72
CA ASP A 387 -7.47 -23.53 -5.81
C ASP A 387 -8.40 -24.74 -5.64
N LEU A 388 -7.85 -25.91 -5.30
CA LEU A 388 -8.63 -27.13 -5.02
C LEU A 388 -9.58 -26.95 -3.83
N ILE A 389 -9.15 -26.24 -2.78
CA ILE A 389 -9.98 -25.93 -1.61
C ILE A 389 -11.09 -24.95 -2.00
N ALA A 390 -10.76 -23.89 -2.74
CA ALA A 390 -11.70 -22.90 -3.24
C ALA A 390 -12.76 -23.53 -4.15
N GLU A 391 -12.39 -24.47 -5.02
CA GLU A 391 -13.33 -25.25 -5.83
C GLU A 391 -14.28 -26.11 -4.98
N LYS A 392 -13.76 -26.80 -3.97
CA LYS A 392 -14.60 -27.59 -3.04
C LYS A 392 -15.55 -26.70 -2.26
N TRP A 393 -15.08 -25.53 -1.82
CA TRP A 393 -15.88 -24.52 -1.15
C TRP A 393 -16.99 -23.99 -2.07
N LYS A 394 -16.68 -23.63 -3.32
CA LYS A 394 -17.68 -23.23 -4.34
C LYS A 394 -18.74 -24.31 -4.56
N LYS A 395 -18.33 -25.58 -4.65
CA LYS A 395 -19.25 -26.74 -4.79
C LYS A 395 -20.15 -26.96 -3.57
N LEU A 396 -19.74 -26.54 -2.37
CA LEU A 396 -20.56 -26.66 -1.17
C LEU A 396 -21.61 -25.57 -1.08
N ILE A 397 -21.28 -24.36 -1.55
CA ILE A 397 -22.21 -23.23 -1.60
C ILE A 397 -23.24 -23.41 -2.72
N SER A 398 -22.89 -24.11 -3.79
CA SER A 398 -23.81 -24.37 -4.92
C SER A 398 -24.84 -25.49 -4.66
N LYS A 399 -24.77 -26.22 -3.53
CA LYS A 399 -25.79 -27.23 -3.18
C LYS A 399 -27.04 -26.56 -2.61
N LYS A 400 -28.24 -26.90 -3.14
CA LYS A 400 -29.54 -26.37 -2.68
C LYS A 400 -29.71 -26.54 -1.16
N GLY A 401 -29.69 -25.42 -0.43
CA GLY A 401 -29.86 -25.30 1.02
C GLY A 401 -29.14 -24.06 1.56
N GLU A 402 -29.53 -23.55 2.74
CA GLU A 402 -28.77 -22.48 3.40
C GLU A 402 -27.34 -22.95 3.69
N PRO A 403 -26.30 -22.15 3.35
CA PRO A 403 -24.92 -22.54 3.60
C PRO A 403 -24.68 -22.72 5.10
N ASN A 404 -24.42 -23.96 5.53
CA ASN A 404 -24.13 -24.24 6.93
C ASN A 404 -22.74 -23.66 7.27
N ARG A 405 -22.73 -22.56 8.03
CA ARG A 405 -21.51 -21.83 8.44
C ARG A 405 -20.47 -22.74 9.11
N GLY A 406 -20.91 -23.71 9.92
CA GLY A 406 -20.01 -24.67 10.57
C GLY A 406 -19.35 -25.67 9.61
N ARG A 407 -19.96 -25.94 8.45
CA ARG A 407 -19.35 -26.77 7.39
C ARG A 407 -18.39 -26.01 6.49
N LEU A 408 -18.56 -24.70 6.37
CA LEU A 408 -17.70 -23.84 5.55
C LEU A 408 -16.47 -23.34 6.31
N LEU A 409 -16.58 -23.16 7.63
CA LEU A 409 -15.51 -22.64 8.48
C LEU A 409 -14.17 -23.39 8.32
N PRO A 410 -14.11 -24.75 8.29
CA PRO A 410 -12.84 -25.45 8.12
C PRO A 410 -12.15 -25.18 6.78
N TYR A 411 -12.90 -24.86 5.72
CA TYR A 411 -12.32 -24.50 4.41
C TYR A 411 -11.75 -23.08 4.44
N PHE A 412 -12.44 -22.16 5.12
CA PHE A 412 -11.95 -20.80 5.34
C PHE A 412 -10.66 -20.80 6.15
N GLU A 413 -10.62 -21.53 7.27
CA GLU A 413 -9.42 -21.68 8.10
C GLU A 413 -8.23 -22.26 7.31
N GLN A 414 -8.46 -23.29 6.48
CA GLN A 414 -7.43 -23.85 5.60
C GLN A 414 -6.95 -22.86 4.53
N MET A 415 -7.85 -22.06 3.95
CA MET A 415 -7.46 -21.03 2.97
C MET A 415 -6.65 -19.91 3.63
N GLU A 416 -7.04 -19.47 4.82
CA GLU A 416 -6.31 -18.45 5.60
C GLU A 416 -4.92 -18.96 6.01
N GLU A 417 -4.81 -20.22 6.43
CA GLU A 417 -3.52 -20.84 6.78
C GLU A 417 -2.59 -20.96 5.57
N LEU A 418 -3.14 -21.33 4.40
CA LEU A 418 -2.38 -21.36 3.15
C LEU A 418 -1.97 -19.97 2.69
N ASP A 419 -2.85 -18.97 2.74
CA ASP A 419 -2.53 -17.58 2.41
C ASP A 419 -1.39 -17.06 3.27
N ARG A 420 -1.49 -17.25 4.60
CA ARG A 420 -0.42 -16.89 5.54
C ARG A 420 0.88 -17.60 5.20
N ALA A 421 0.85 -18.91 4.95
CA ALA A 421 2.05 -19.68 4.61
C ALA A 421 2.70 -19.22 3.30
N MET A 422 1.90 -18.87 2.30
CA MET A 422 2.39 -18.32 1.03
C MET A 422 3.01 -16.93 1.20
N ARG A 423 2.36 -16.04 1.98
CA ARG A 423 2.90 -14.72 2.32
C ARG A 423 4.22 -14.84 3.07
N THR A 424 4.28 -15.66 4.12
CA THR A 424 5.52 -15.91 4.86
C THR A 424 6.61 -16.45 3.95
N LEU A 425 6.32 -17.42 3.09
CA LEU A 425 7.30 -17.96 2.15
C LEU A 425 7.90 -16.87 1.26
N ILE A 426 7.06 -15.97 0.73
CA ILE A 426 7.52 -14.87 -0.12
C ILE A 426 8.30 -13.83 0.69
N ILE A 427 7.83 -13.48 1.89
CA ILE A 427 8.46 -12.50 2.77
C ILE A 427 9.87 -12.96 3.16
N ASP A 428 10.01 -14.21 3.60
CA ASP A 428 11.26 -14.83 4.02
C ASP A 428 12.28 -14.97 2.88
N ASN A 429 11.81 -14.89 1.62
CA ASN A 429 12.63 -15.00 0.42
C ASN A 429 12.85 -13.64 -0.28
N ASN A 430 12.60 -12.52 0.40
CA ASN A 430 13.04 -11.22 -0.09
C ASN A 430 14.53 -11.00 0.21
N PRO A 431 15.30 -10.45 -0.74
CA PRO A 431 16.64 -9.97 -0.45
C PRO A 431 16.54 -8.77 0.49
N GLU A 432 17.45 -8.70 1.46
CA GLU A 432 17.53 -7.54 2.35
C GLU A 432 18.29 -6.42 1.62
N PRO A 433 17.71 -5.21 1.50
CA PRO A 433 18.39 -4.06 0.92
C PRO A 433 19.59 -3.63 1.77
N ILE A 434 20.62 -3.13 1.11
CA ILE A 434 21.82 -2.55 1.73
C ILE A 434 21.72 -1.03 1.59
N PRO A 435 21.87 -0.26 2.69
CA PRO A 435 21.83 1.20 2.63
C PRO A 435 22.78 1.74 1.56
N ALA A 436 22.24 2.61 0.69
CA ALA A 436 22.93 3.08 -0.51
C ALA A 436 22.77 4.59 -0.71
N LEU A 437 21.64 5.12 -0.26
CA LEU A 437 21.18 6.45 -0.65
C LEU A 437 21.56 7.47 0.42
N SER A 438 22.20 8.56 0.00
CA SER A 438 22.41 9.75 0.83
C SER A 438 21.15 10.61 0.94
N SER A 439 20.27 10.52 -0.06
CA SER A 439 18.97 11.19 -0.07
C SER A 439 17.97 10.44 -0.93
N LEU A 440 16.70 10.69 -0.69
CA LEU A 440 15.58 10.14 -1.46
C LEU A 440 14.72 11.29 -1.97
N ILE A 441 14.20 11.18 -3.18
CA ILE A 441 13.24 12.14 -3.73
C ILE A 441 11.86 11.50 -3.65
N TYR A 442 10.93 12.20 -3.01
CA TYR A 442 9.52 11.85 -2.98
C TYR A 442 8.78 12.73 -3.97
N ARG A 443 8.14 12.12 -4.97
CA ARG A 443 7.31 12.79 -5.97
C ARG A 443 5.85 12.58 -5.62
N TYR A 444 5.04 13.63 -5.66
CA TYR A 444 3.61 13.57 -5.43
C TYR A 444 2.88 14.48 -6.40
N ASP A 445 1.69 14.05 -6.83
CA ASP A 445 0.86 14.77 -7.80
C ASP A 445 1.67 15.13 -9.06
N TYR A 446 1.79 14.16 -9.96
CA TYR A 446 2.56 14.33 -11.19
C TYR A 446 2.04 15.47 -12.09
N GLY A 447 0.81 15.96 -11.86
CA GLY A 447 0.29 17.15 -12.53
C GLY A 447 0.92 18.44 -12.00
N ASP A 448 1.04 18.54 -10.67
CA ASP A 448 1.62 19.70 -9.98
C ASP A 448 3.15 19.64 -9.82
N GLY A 449 3.74 18.44 -9.90
CA GLY A 449 5.17 18.22 -9.84
C GLY A 449 5.78 18.49 -8.47
N TRP A 450 5.09 18.14 -7.37
CA TRP A 450 5.66 18.29 -6.04
C TRP A 450 6.81 17.30 -5.84
N GLU A 451 8.00 17.82 -5.62
CA GLU A 451 9.18 17.02 -5.26
C GLU A 451 9.68 17.43 -3.87
N VAL A 452 9.86 16.45 -2.99
CA VAL A 452 10.40 16.62 -1.65
C VAL A 452 11.68 15.80 -1.53
N LYS A 453 12.79 16.46 -1.27
CA LYS A 453 14.06 15.81 -0.96
C LYS A 453 14.08 15.41 0.50
N ILE A 454 14.40 14.15 0.76
CA ILE A 454 14.46 13.53 2.09
C ILE A 454 15.90 13.14 2.39
N THR A 455 16.45 13.63 3.49
CA THR A 455 17.79 13.28 3.97
C THR A 455 17.73 12.79 5.40
N CYS A 456 18.55 11.80 5.74
CA CYS A 456 18.72 11.38 7.13
C CYS A 456 19.79 12.26 7.78
N THR A 457 19.41 13.04 8.78
CA THR A 457 20.32 13.98 9.48
C THR A 457 20.85 13.43 10.79
N ASN A 458 20.23 12.37 11.33
CA ASN A 458 20.72 11.62 12.49
C ASN A 458 20.03 10.25 12.61
N ALA A 459 20.58 9.36 13.43
CA ALA A 459 19.94 8.12 13.85
C ALA A 459 20.41 7.74 15.25
N TRP A 460 19.59 7.03 16.02
CA TRP A 460 19.92 6.64 17.39
C TRP A 460 19.85 5.15 17.59
N PHE A 461 20.83 4.58 18.29
CA PHE A 461 21.02 3.14 18.43
C PHE A 461 21.01 2.70 19.88
N ASP A 462 20.53 1.48 20.11
CA ASP A 462 20.67 0.79 21.39
C ASP A 462 21.92 -0.10 21.34
N CYS A 463 23.02 0.40 21.90
CA CYS A 463 24.29 -0.31 22.01
C CYS A 463 24.47 -0.96 23.39
N SER A 464 23.36 -1.17 24.13
CA SER A 464 23.40 -1.76 25.46
C SER A 464 23.88 -3.21 25.42
N THR A 465 24.57 -3.63 26.48
CA THR A 465 24.85 -5.05 26.73
C THR A 465 23.76 -5.64 27.61
N TYR A 466 23.43 -6.90 27.37
CA TYR A 466 22.33 -7.58 28.04
C TYR A 466 22.83 -8.74 28.89
N ALA A 467 22.25 -8.88 30.09
CA ALA A 467 22.59 -9.93 31.03
C ALA A 467 22.24 -11.30 30.43
N ARG A 468 23.09 -12.30 30.66
CA ARG A 468 22.89 -13.67 30.14
C ARG A 468 22.62 -14.69 31.25
N ASP A 469 21.85 -15.72 30.93
CA ASP A 469 21.67 -16.92 31.75
C ASP A 469 22.86 -17.89 31.62
N GLU A 470 22.82 -19.00 32.35
CA GLU A 470 23.89 -20.01 32.35
C GLU A 470 24.06 -20.67 30.98
N GLU A 471 23.00 -20.69 30.17
CA GLU A 471 22.98 -21.20 28.79
C GLU A 471 23.41 -20.15 27.74
N GLY A 472 23.67 -18.91 28.16
CA GLY A 472 24.12 -17.79 27.32
C GLY A 472 23.01 -17.03 26.60
N ASN A 473 21.73 -17.25 26.94
CA ASN A 473 20.60 -16.48 26.40
C ASN A 473 20.41 -15.18 27.17
N MET A 474 19.88 -14.16 26.50
CA MET A 474 19.54 -12.89 27.15
C MET A 474 18.42 -13.10 28.18
N LYS A 475 18.69 -12.69 29.42
CA LYS A 475 17.69 -12.64 30.49
C LYS A 475 16.62 -11.62 30.13
N SER A 476 15.37 -11.95 30.42
CA SER A 476 14.24 -11.03 30.30
C SER A 476 13.40 -11.01 31.57
N ASP A 477 12.78 -9.88 31.84
CA ASP A 477 11.81 -9.68 32.91
C ASP A 477 10.50 -9.12 32.34
N ARG A 478 9.61 -8.59 33.21
CA ARG A 478 8.32 -8.02 32.78
C ARG A 478 8.45 -6.76 31.91
N ASN A 479 9.62 -6.13 31.90
CA ASN A 479 9.92 -4.88 31.20
C ASN A 479 10.77 -5.08 29.93
N GLY A 480 11.17 -6.31 29.61
CA GLY A 480 11.96 -6.65 28.42
C GLY A 480 13.27 -7.34 28.78
N PHE A 481 14.29 -7.21 27.92
CA PHE A 481 15.60 -7.78 28.21
C PHE A 481 16.29 -7.02 29.33
N VAL A 482 16.89 -7.77 30.26
CA VAL A 482 17.62 -7.21 31.38
C VAL A 482 18.94 -6.66 30.87
N GLN A 483 19.09 -5.35 30.89
CA GLN A 483 20.32 -4.67 30.51
C GLN A 483 21.37 -4.82 31.61
N GLU A 484 22.59 -5.18 31.21
CA GLU A 484 23.75 -5.22 32.09
C GLU A 484 24.47 -3.86 32.08
N LYS A 485 24.64 -3.26 30.90
CA LYS A 485 25.14 -1.91 30.72
C LYS A 485 24.30 -1.19 29.68
N ALA A 486 23.60 -0.14 30.10
CA ALA A 486 22.88 0.73 29.18
C ALA A 486 23.87 1.62 28.42
N LEU A 487 23.75 1.65 27.09
CA LEU A 487 24.51 2.56 26.23
C LEU A 487 23.65 2.89 25.01
N TYR A 488 23.37 4.17 24.84
CA TYR A 488 22.57 4.67 23.73
C TYR A 488 23.35 5.77 23.05
N VAL A 489 23.46 5.70 21.73
CA VAL A 489 24.30 6.62 20.96
C VAL A 489 23.57 7.18 19.76
N ASP A 490 23.99 8.35 19.30
CA ASP A 490 23.63 8.89 17.99
C ASP A 490 24.46 8.24 16.86
N ALA A 491 24.23 8.65 15.61
CA ALA A 491 24.90 8.09 14.45
C ALA A 491 26.43 8.31 14.46
N PHE A 492 26.91 9.29 15.22
CA PHE A 492 28.32 9.63 15.35
C PHE A 492 28.97 8.95 16.56
N GLY A 493 28.21 8.16 17.33
CA GLY A 493 28.69 7.46 18.52
C GLY A 493 28.66 8.30 19.81
N ASN A 494 28.03 9.48 19.79
CA ASN A 494 27.89 10.29 21.00
C ASN A 494 26.78 9.72 21.89
N GLU A 495 27.06 9.60 23.19
CA GLU A 495 26.08 9.08 24.14
C GLU A 495 24.89 10.03 24.32
N ILE A 496 23.68 9.46 24.33
CA ILE A 496 22.42 10.17 24.62
C ILE A 496 21.83 9.70 25.95
N ILE A 497 21.41 10.65 26.78
CA ILE A 497 20.90 10.40 28.14
C ILE A 497 19.70 11.31 28.48
N GLY A 498 19.06 11.05 29.61
CA GLY A 498 18.01 11.91 30.18
C GLY A 498 16.73 11.99 29.33
N ASP A 499 16.04 13.13 29.42
CA ASP A 499 14.73 13.37 28.80
C ASP A 499 14.72 13.11 27.28
N PHE A 500 15.83 13.39 26.60
CA PHE A 500 15.96 13.14 25.17
C PHE A 500 15.96 11.64 24.85
N LEU A 501 16.69 10.83 25.61
CA LEU A 501 16.67 9.37 25.48
C LEU A 501 15.26 8.81 25.74
N ASP A 502 14.56 9.33 26.74
CA ASP A 502 13.18 8.91 27.04
C ASP A 502 12.23 9.22 25.88
N LYS A 503 12.42 10.34 25.19
CA LYS A 503 11.70 10.69 23.97
C LYS A 503 11.97 9.68 22.84
N ILE A 504 13.23 9.33 22.57
CA ILE A 504 13.60 8.33 21.55
C ILE A 504 13.03 6.94 21.90
N LYS A 505 13.12 6.52 23.17
CA LYS A 505 12.49 5.27 23.66
C LYS A 505 10.98 5.26 23.46
N ALA A 506 10.31 6.40 23.70
CA ALA A 506 8.88 6.53 23.49
C ALA A 506 8.49 6.41 22.01
N ILE A 507 9.29 6.97 21.09
CA ILE A 507 9.09 6.85 19.64
C ILE A 507 9.22 5.39 19.20
N LYS A 508 10.30 4.70 19.61
CA LYS A 508 10.49 3.27 19.34
C LYS A 508 9.34 2.43 19.88
N LYS A 509 8.90 2.70 21.11
CA LYS A 509 7.85 1.90 21.78
C LYS A 509 6.46 2.13 21.19
N LYS A 510 6.14 3.37 20.82
CA LYS A 510 4.81 3.74 20.27
C LYS A 510 4.74 3.57 18.76
N GLU A 511 5.89 3.36 18.11
CA GLU A 511 6.06 3.31 16.66
C GLU A 511 5.33 4.48 15.97
N LYS A 512 5.53 5.68 16.52
CA LYS A 512 4.83 6.87 16.05
C LYS A 512 5.85 7.97 15.72
N PRO A 513 5.86 8.49 14.49
CA PRO A 513 6.73 9.61 14.14
C PRO A 513 6.27 10.88 14.85
N ILE A 514 7.18 11.83 14.98
CA ILE A 514 6.91 13.18 15.47
C ILE A 514 7.58 14.20 14.56
N CYS A 515 6.97 15.37 14.42
CA CYS A 515 7.61 16.50 13.75
C CYS A 515 8.27 17.40 14.81
N THR A 516 9.53 17.74 14.59
CA THR A 516 10.37 18.53 15.50
C THR A 516 10.54 19.97 15.06
N ALA A 517 10.56 20.22 13.75
CA ALA A 517 10.63 21.56 13.18
C ALA A 517 9.82 21.69 11.89
N TRP A 518 9.45 22.92 11.57
CA TRP A 518 8.57 23.27 10.46
C TRP A 518 8.96 24.65 9.92
N ASP A 519 9.33 24.74 8.64
CA ASP A 519 9.43 25.99 7.85
C ASP A 519 8.39 26.04 6.71
N GLY A 520 7.79 27.21 6.46
CA GLY A 520 6.66 27.41 5.54
C GLY A 520 5.31 26.99 6.14
N MET A 521 4.22 27.04 5.38
CA MET A 521 2.89 26.56 5.83
C MET A 521 2.51 25.24 5.14
N ASN A 522 1.30 24.75 5.42
CA ASN A 522 0.74 23.62 4.67
C ASN A 522 0.45 24.02 3.23
N LEU A 523 0.73 23.11 2.31
CA LEU A 523 0.48 23.24 0.89
C LEU A 523 -0.96 22.83 0.55
N VAL A 524 -1.34 23.05 -0.70
CA VAL A 524 -2.62 22.63 -1.29
C VAL A 524 -2.26 21.79 -2.53
N ASP A 525 -2.89 20.62 -2.68
CA ASP A 525 -2.81 19.81 -3.90
C ASP A 525 -3.72 20.37 -5.02
N ASP A 526 -3.51 19.95 -6.27
CA ASP A 526 -4.29 20.42 -7.43
C ASP A 526 -4.27 21.95 -7.63
N VAL A 527 -3.19 22.63 -7.25
CA VAL A 527 -3.08 24.10 -7.32
C VAL A 527 -2.24 24.57 -8.50
N GLY A 528 -1.57 23.66 -9.22
CA GLY A 528 -0.61 23.97 -10.28
C GLY A 528 0.82 24.12 -9.75
N GLY A 529 1.18 23.31 -8.75
CA GLY A 529 2.52 23.28 -8.15
C GLY A 529 2.86 24.54 -7.37
N ILE A 530 4.16 24.81 -7.18
CA ILE A 530 4.62 25.91 -6.32
C ILE A 530 4.20 27.29 -6.83
N GLY A 531 4.22 27.52 -8.14
CA GLY A 531 3.78 28.79 -8.73
C GLY A 531 2.27 28.98 -8.63
N GLY A 532 1.51 27.90 -8.83
CA GLY A 532 0.07 27.86 -8.56
C GLY A 532 -0.26 28.19 -7.10
N PHE A 533 0.50 27.62 -6.16
CA PHE A 533 0.38 27.89 -4.74
C PHE A 533 0.70 29.35 -4.39
N CYS A 534 1.72 29.95 -5.01
CA CYS A 534 2.02 31.37 -4.87
C CYS A 534 0.85 32.24 -5.34
N LYS A 535 0.27 31.93 -6.50
CA LYS A 535 -0.93 32.62 -7.01
C LYS A 535 -2.11 32.48 -6.05
N PHE A 536 -2.34 31.29 -5.51
CA PHE A 536 -3.34 31.04 -4.48
C PHE A 536 -3.14 31.94 -3.26
N LEU A 537 -1.91 32.02 -2.74
CA LEU A 537 -1.56 32.87 -1.60
C LEU A 537 -1.80 34.35 -1.88
N GLU A 538 -1.41 34.85 -3.06
CA GLU A 538 -1.71 36.21 -3.49
C GLU A 538 -3.23 36.45 -3.53
N THR A 539 -4.01 35.55 -4.12
CA THR A 539 -5.47 35.69 -4.25
C THR A 539 -6.16 35.75 -2.89
N ILE A 540 -5.82 34.87 -1.94
CA ILE A 540 -6.47 34.87 -0.62
C ILE A 540 -6.05 36.05 0.28
N ASN A 541 -4.93 36.70 -0.02
CA ASN A 541 -4.43 37.88 0.66
C ASN A 541 -4.72 39.19 -0.11
N GLY A 542 -5.27 39.09 -1.32
CA GLY A 542 -5.64 40.23 -2.15
C GLY A 542 -6.93 40.95 -1.70
N ASN A 543 -7.25 42.01 -2.44
CA ASN A 543 -8.36 42.92 -2.14
C ASN A 543 -9.73 42.45 -2.68
N ASN A 544 -9.76 41.51 -3.63
CA ASN A 544 -11.00 40.98 -4.18
C ASN A 544 -11.65 39.99 -3.20
N LEU A 545 -12.71 40.44 -2.51
CA LEU A 545 -13.39 39.66 -1.48
C LEU A 545 -14.11 38.41 -2.03
N GLU A 546 -14.57 38.45 -3.28
CA GLU A 546 -15.29 37.33 -3.90
C GLU A 546 -14.33 36.20 -4.24
N GLU A 547 -13.25 36.51 -4.97
CA GLU A 547 -12.19 35.54 -5.28
C GLU A 547 -11.58 34.96 -4.01
N LYS A 548 -11.26 35.81 -3.02
CA LYS A 548 -10.76 35.37 -1.72
C LYS A 548 -11.67 34.37 -1.03
N ARG A 549 -12.99 34.59 -1.05
CA ARG A 549 -13.96 33.66 -0.46
C ARG A 549 -14.04 32.36 -1.26
N SER A 550 -14.04 32.45 -2.59
CA SER A 550 -14.08 31.29 -3.48
C SER A 550 -12.87 30.38 -3.26
N TYR A 551 -11.65 30.92 -3.35
CA TYR A 551 -10.42 30.16 -3.17
C TYR A 551 -10.26 29.59 -1.76
N LYS A 552 -10.67 30.33 -0.72
CA LYS A 552 -10.69 29.77 0.64
C LYS A 552 -11.70 28.64 0.78
N THR A 553 -12.86 28.71 0.12
CA THR A 553 -13.86 27.65 0.17
C THR A 553 -13.37 26.40 -0.53
N TRP A 554 -12.75 26.55 -1.70
CA TRP A 554 -12.10 25.48 -2.44
C TRP A 554 -10.96 24.84 -1.63
N ALA A 555 -10.00 25.62 -1.13
CA ALA A 555 -8.90 25.09 -0.31
C ALA A 555 -9.40 24.40 0.97
N ASN A 556 -10.43 24.93 1.64
CA ASN A 556 -11.04 24.26 2.80
C ASN A 556 -11.71 22.93 2.43
N SER A 557 -12.22 22.79 1.20
CA SER A 557 -12.80 21.52 0.74
C SER A 557 -11.74 20.44 0.48
N LEU A 558 -10.48 20.84 0.28
CA LEU A 558 -9.28 20.00 0.20
C LEU A 558 -8.53 19.94 1.54
N GLY A 559 -9.21 20.20 2.66
CA GLY A 559 -8.63 20.07 4.00
C GLY A 559 -7.66 21.18 4.43
N TRP A 560 -7.32 22.14 3.56
CA TRP A 560 -6.44 23.25 3.89
C TRP A 560 -7.14 24.28 4.77
N THR A 561 -6.55 24.59 5.93
CA THR A 561 -7.15 25.52 6.91
C THR A 561 -6.39 26.84 7.07
N GLY A 562 -5.19 26.94 6.49
CA GLY A 562 -4.24 28.04 6.71
C GLY A 562 -3.74 28.20 8.14
N ARG A 563 -4.06 27.25 9.05
CA ARG A 563 -3.61 27.26 10.43
C ARG A 563 -2.28 26.53 10.55
N MET A 564 -1.33 27.16 11.22
CA MET A 564 -0.08 26.52 11.66
C MET A 564 -0.34 25.79 12.98
N SER A 565 -0.09 24.48 12.99
CA SER A 565 -0.01 23.72 14.24
C SER A 565 1.40 23.83 14.81
N LYS A 566 1.57 23.60 16.11
CA LYS A 566 2.91 23.36 16.65
C LYS A 566 3.48 22.09 15.98
N PRO A 567 4.78 22.02 15.65
CA PRO A 567 5.40 20.84 15.02
C PRO A 567 5.02 19.53 15.74
N GLU A 568 5.09 19.54 17.06
CA GLU A 568 4.78 18.39 17.93
C GLU A 568 3.33 17.84 17.79
N ASN A 569 2.42 18.62 17.21
CA ASN A 569 1.00 18.25 17.04
C ASN A 569 0.66 17.84 15.60
N ILE A 570 1.61 17.86 14.66
CA ILE A 570 1.37 17.51 13.26
C ILE A 570 1.14 16.00 13.10
N LEU A 571 2.04 15.19 13.67
CA LEU A 571 2.10 13.73 13.51
C LEU A 571 1.58 12.99 14.74
#